data_AF-A0A1I8C3W8-F1
#
_entry.id   AF-A0A1I8C3W8-F1
#
_cell.length_a   1.000
_cell.length_b   1.000
_cell.length_c   1.000
_cell.angle_alpha   90.00
_cell.angle_beta   90.00
_cell.angle_gamma   90.00
#
_symmetry.space_group_name_H-M   'P 1'
#
loop_
_entity.id
_entity.type
_entity.pdbx_description
1 polymer ?
#
loop_
_entity_poly.entity_id
_entity_poly.type
_entity_poly.pdbx_seq_one_letter_code
_entity_poly.pdbx_strand_id
1 'polypeptide(L)'
;MTSLRYVRKDQDKELPEFKDNLIQKEGISRKSNVTGLRDKKLLILIIYVVILCIVTFVMLAINLSLISVLQMNTRGMKSLRFHKYIDPQTDEQLTLVDFAADKINLGHVVAKNNHVYGGNDKQMKIEASRVIISGSEKGTKFTLNNGICRIEDADDFQILNRNDGKIMFSAQNPLVTIDRKIKQISTKNIVTNKIRSPINEDLSISGENINIRGNEGIIAESKRLYLNATTAVRLKTSPDGSLRLQGKVLRFGTRYKTIPVSTSPALSASVDAYRLCICGQTRPKLFIVDGNKPCTATSLICS
;
A
#
# COMPACT_ATOMS: atom_id res chain seq x y z
N MET A 1 47.20 0.98 105.52
CA MET A 1 46.86 -0.19 104.70
C MET A 1 47.90 -0.33 103.59
N THR A 2 48.71 -1.40 103.70
CA THR A 2 49.51 -2.12 102.68
C THR A 2 50.05 -1.37 101.44
N SER A 3 51.32 -1.46 101.03
CA SER A 3 52.59 -2.00 101.55
C SER A 3 53.61 -1.96 100.39
N LEU A 4 54.81 -1.39 100.63
CA LEU A 4 56.15 -1.79 100.11
C LEU A 4 56.41 -1.69 98.56
N ARG A 5 57.59 -1.30 98.02
CA ARG A 5 58.96 -1.09 98.52
C ARG A 5 59.80 -0.37 97.43
N TYR A 6 60.67 0.55 97.89
CA TYR A 6 61.98 1.06 97.41
C TYR A 6 62.63 0.51 96.11
N VAL A 7 63.42 1.28 95.32
CA VAL A 7 64.87 1.61 95.50
C VAL A 7 65.24 2.82 94.58
N ARG A 8 65.67 4.00 95.10
CA ARG A 8 67.05 4.57 95.22
C ARG A 8 67.83 4.66 93.88
N LYS A 9 68.47 5.77 93.45
CA LYS A 9 69.19 6.85 94.17
C LYS A 9 69.46 8.04 93.22
N ASP A 10 69.34 9.25 93.74
CA ASP A 10 69.63 10.56 93.12
C ASP A 10 71.13 10.89 92.99
N GLN A 11 71.38 12.06 92.35
CA GLN A 11 72.50 13.02 92.51
C GLN A 11 73.75 12.76 91.64
N ASP A 12 74.32 13.71 90.88
CA ASP A 12 74.16 15.17 90.81
C ASP A 12 74.48 15.70 89.41
N LYS A 13 73.83 16.82 89.06
CA LYS A 13 74.19 17.71 87.96
C LYS A 13 75.10 18.79 88.52
N GLU A 14 76.26 19.00 87.92
CA GLU A 14 76.84 20.34 87.76
C GLU A 14 77.34 20.50 86.31
N LEU A 15 76.79 21.52 85.66
CA LEU A 15 77.26 22.11 84.41
C LEU A 15 78.34 23.16 84.78
N PRO A 16 79.26 23.54 83.88
CA PRO A 16 78.88 24.65 83.01
C PRO A 16 79.41 24.57 81.55
N GLU A 17 78.66 25.24 80.69
CA GLU A 17 79.07 26.12 79.57
C GLU A 17 80.20 25.64 78.62
N PHE A 18 80.02 25.61 77.29
CA PHE A 18 79.69 26.76 76.44
C PHE A 18 79.36 26.30 74.99
N LYS A 19 78.34 26.96 74.40
CA LYS A 19 77.93 27.18 72.99
C LYS A 19 78.95 26.86 71.86
N ASP A 20 78.61 26.56 70.60
CA ASP A 20 77.37 26.49 69.80
C ASP A 20 77.71 25.79 68.46
N ASN A 21 76.80 24.93 67.99
CA ASN A 21 76.35 24.64 66.59
C ASN A 21 77.37 24.50 65.43
N LEU A 22 77.43 23.31 64.79
CA LEU A 22 76.57 22.90 63.66
C LEU A 22 77.12 21.61 63.02
N ILE A 23 76.25 20.59 62.94
CA ILE A 23 76.49 19.33 62.24
C ILE A 23 76.07 19.51 60.77
N GLN A 24 76.99 19.32 59.82
CA GLN A 24 76.64 18.70 58.54
C GLN A 24 77.76 17.77 58.09
N LYS A 25 77.42 16.47 58.15
CA LYS A 25 78.28 15.31 57.91
C LYS A 25 78.85 15.28 56.50
N GLU A 26 80.17 15.25 56.47
CA GLU A 26 81.02 14.29 55.77
C GLU A 26 80.35 13.39 54.72
N GLY A 27 80.76 13.61 53.48
CA GLY A 27 80.75 12.57 52.46
C GLY A 27 81.79 11.49 52.79
N ILE A 28 81.37 10.24 52.69
CA ILE A 28 82.28 9.12 52.43
C ILE A 28 81.69 8.33 51.27
N SER A 29 82.40 8.40 50.15
CA SER A 29 82.24 7.51 49.01
C SER A 29 82.41 6.07 49.47
N ARG A 30 81.40 5.21 49.23
CA ARG A 30 81.59 3.77 49.10
C ARG A 30 80.88 3.27 47.84
N LYS A 31 81.72 3.09 46.83
CA LYS A 31 81.50 2.20 45.68
C LYS A 31 81.28 0.78 46.22
N SER A 32 80.11 0.18 45.96
CA SER A 32 79.87 -1.25 46.13
C SER A 32 79.36 -1.85 44.83
N ASN A 33 80.31 -2.40 44.05
CA ASN A 33 80.02 -3.31 42.94
C ASN A 33 79.96 -4.74 43.50
N VAL A 34 78.76 -5.29 43.71
CA VAL A 34 78.51 -6.76 43.77
C VAL A 34 76.99 -6.98 43.51
N THR A 35 76.48 -7.10 42.28
CA THR A 35 76.29 -8.37 41.54
C THR A 35 75.82 -8.05 40.09
N GLY A 36 76.77 -7.60 39.25
CA GLY A 36 76.51 -6.96 37.95
C GLY A 36 75.93 -7.80 36.80
N LEU A 37 75.54 -9.07 37.03
CA LEU A 37 74.89 -9.93 36.01
C LEU A 37 73.38 -10.09 36.24
N ARG A 38 72.92 -9.89 37.49
CA ARG A 38 71.50 -9.99 37.89
C ARG A 38 70.79 -8.65 37.79
N ASP A 39 71.51 -7.54 38.01
CA ASP A 39 70.96 -6.18 37.87
C ASP A 39 70.62 -5.81 36.43
N LYS A 40 71.44 -6.21 35.44
CA LYS A 40 71.14 -5.94 34.02
C LYS A 40 69.93 -6.72 33.53
N LYS A 41 69.77 -7.98 33.95
CA LYS A 41 68.58 -8.79 33.66
C LYS A 41 67.34 -8.26 34.38
N LEU A 42 67.49 -7.78 35.62
CA LEU A 42 66.42 -7.12 36.37
C LEU A 42 65.98 -5.82 35.70
N LEU A 43 66.92 -5.00 35.21
CA LEU A 43 66.64 -3.74 34.54
C LEU A 43 65.95 -3.95 33.19
N ILE A 44 66.38 -4.95 32.42
CA ILE A 44 65.67 -5.39 31.19
C ILE A 44 64.25 -5.87 31.51
N LEU A 45 64.07 -6.62 32.61
CA LEU A 45 62.76 -7.09 33.04
C LEU A 45 61.85 -5.93 33.48
N ILE A 46 62.39 -4.93 34.20
CA ILE A 46 61.66 -3.72 34.58
C ILE A 46 61.25 -2.92 33.34
N ILE A 47 62.15 -2.74 32.37
CA ILE A 47 61.82 -2.08 31.09
C ILE A 47 60.70 -2.84 30.37
N TYR A 48 60.75 -4.17 30.35
CA TYR A 48 59.72 -5.00 29.74
C TYR A 48 58.37 -4.87 30.45
N VAL A 49 58.34 -4.84 31.79
CA VAL A 49 57.12 -4.61 32.59
C VAL A 49 56.54 -3.21 32.34
N VAL A 50 57.39 -2.19 32.21
CA VAL A 50 56.95 -0.82 31.87
C VAL A 50 56.36 -0.76 30.47
N ILE A 51 56.97 -1.42 29.48
CA ILE A 51 56.43 -1.51 28.13
C ILE A 51 55.07 -2.22 28.14
N LEU A 52 54.95 -3.34 28.86
CA LEU A 52 53.66 -4.03 29.00
C LEU A 52 52.61 -3.15 29.68
N CYS A 53 52.97 -2.38 30.71
CA CYS A 53 52.06 -1.42 31.35
C CYS A 53 51.61 -0.31 30.39
N ILE A 54 52.50 0.20 29.54
CA ILE A 54 52.14 1.20 28.53
C ILE A 54 51.16 0.59 27.51
N VAL A 55 51.42 -0.63 27.04
CA VAL A 55 50.53 -1.33 26.10
C VAL A 55 49.15 -1.56 26.73
N THR A 56 49.06 -1.99 27.99
CA THR A 56 47.77 -2.17 28.66
C THR A 56 47.04 -0.84 28.86
N PHE A 57 47.75 0.25 29.17
CA PHE A 57 47.15 1.58 29.27
C PHE A 57 46.59 2.08 27.93
N VAL A 58 47.32 1.85 26.83
CA VAL A 58 46.86 2.20 25.48
C VAL A 58 45.63 1.37 25.10
N MET A 59 45.64 0.06 25.36
CA MET A 59 44.48 -0.78 25.11
C MET A 59 43.28 -0.38 25.96
N LEU A 60 43.49 0.01 27.22
CA LEU A 60 42.45 0.55 28.09
C LEU A 60 41.88 1.87 27.52
N ALA A 61 42.74 2.79 27.10
CA ALA A 61 42.34 4.07 26.53
C ALA A 61 41.56 3.89 25.21
N ILE A 62 41.97 2.96 24.35
CA ILE A 62 41.24 2.62 23.12
C ILE A 62 39.86 2.04 23.47
N ASN A 63 39.78 1.10 24.41
CA ASN A 63 38.50 0.53 24.84
C ASN A 63 37.58 1.59 25.46
N LEU A 64 38.12 2.50 26.29
CA LEU A 64 37.36 3.59 26.87
C LEU A 64 36.84 4.57 25.80
N SER A 65 37.70 4.89 24.82
CA SER A 65 37.35 5.72 23.67
C SER A 65 36.27 5.07 22.81
N LEU A 66 36.35 3.75 22.61
CA LEU A 66 35.36 2.98 21.85
C LEU A 66 33.99 3.01 22.56
N ILE A 67 33.95 2.79 23.87
CA ILE A 67 32.71 2.90 24.66
C ILE A 67 32.13 4.31 24.62
N SER A 68 33.00 5.34 24.68
CA SER A 68 32.59 6.75 24.62
C SER A 68 32.03 7.13 23.25
N VAL A 69 32.67 6.72 22.16
CA VAL A 69 32.23 7.00 20.78
C VAL A 69 30.98 6.21 20.41
N LEU A 70 30.90 4.92 20.76
CA LEU A 70 29.70 4.12 20.52
C LEU A 70 28.55 4.47 21.49
N GLN A 71 28.82 5.26 22.54
CA GLN A 71 27.84 5.63 23.58
C GLN A 71 27.03 4.41 24.05
N MET A 72 27.73 3.32 24.32
CA MET A 72 27.15 2.01 24.60
C MET A 72 26.75 1.96 26.09
N ASN A 73 25.45 1.96 26.37
CA ASN A 73 24.90 1.78 27.71
C ASN A 73 24.43 0.32 27.90
N THR A 74 24.11 -0.09 29.12
CA THR A 74 23.62 -1.43 29.49
C THR A 74 22.37 -1.91 28.74
N ARG A 75 21.72 -1.03 27.97
CA ARG A 75 20.54 -1.31 27.11
C ARG A 75 20.77 -1.07 25.60
N GLY A 76 22.00 -0.74 25.17
CA GLY A 76 22.35 -0.51 23.75
C GLY A 76 23.06 0.81 23.48
N MET A 77 23.29 1.12 22.19
CA MET A 77 23.84 2.41 21.74
C MET A 77 22.78 3.51 21.85
N LYS A 78 23.14 4.74 22.24
CA LYS A 78 22.18 5.84 22.47
C LYS A 78 21.21 6.10 21.31
N SER A 79 21.66 5.89 20.08
CA SER A 79 20.89 6.11 18.84
C SER A 79 20.21 4.85 18.27
N LEU A 80 20.54 3.66 18.81
CA LEU A 80 20.00 2.36 18.37
C LEU A 80 19.64 1.53 19.60
N ARG A 81 18.34 1.44 19.89
CA ARG A 81 17.80 0.64 20.98
C ARG A 81 17.18 -0.62 20.42
N PHE A 82 17.62 -1.77 20.92
CA PHE A 82 17.06 -3.05 20.54
C PHE A 82 16.01 -3.45 21.57
N HIS A 83 14.75 -3.52 21.17
CA HIS A 83 13.67 -4.00 22.03
C HIS A 83 13.21 -5.36 21.52
N LYS A 84 12.89 -6.27 22.44
CA LYS A 84 12.17 -7.49 22.10
C LYS A 84 10.68 -7.12 22.06
N TYR A 85 10.09 -7.24 20.89
CA TYR A 85 8.67 -7.06 20.67
C TYR A 85 8.05 -8.44 20.45
N ILE A 86 7.02 -8.77 21.23
CA ILE A 86 6.23 -9.97 21.00
C ILE A 86 5.08 -9.54 20.11
N ASP A 87 5.02 -10.10 18.90
CA ASP A 87 3.91 -9.84 18.00
C ASP A 87 2.63 -10.46 18.57
N PRO A 88 1.59 -9.67 18.87
CA PRO A 88 0.35 -10.17 19.47
C PRO A 88 -0.43 -11.12 18.55
N GLN A 89 -0.14 -11.18 17.25
CA GLN A 89 -0.83 -12.08 16.32
C GLN A 89 -0.09 -13.41 16.09
N THR A 90 1.23 -13.42 16.19
CA THR A 90 2.05 -14.60 15.86
C THR A 90 2.75 -15.22 17.08
N ASP A 91 2.71 -14.56 18.24
CA ASP A 91 3.41 -14.94 19.48
C ASP A 91 4.93 -15.14 19.30
N GLU A 92 5.48 -14.60 18.21
CA GLU A 92 6.91 -14.67 17.90
C GLU A 92 7.66 -13.49 18.53
N GLN A 93 8.84 -13.79 19.10
CA GLN A 93 9.76 -12.76 19.59
C GLN A 93 10.52 -12.14 18.41
N LEU A 94 10.14 -10.92 18.05
CA LEU A 94 10.81 -10.12 17.03
C LEU A 94 11.75 -9.10 17.69
N THR A 95 12.90 -8.89 17.07
CA THR A 95 13.84 -7.83 17.46
C THR A 95 13.46 -6.53 16.74
N LEU A 96 12.93 -5.57 17.50
CA LEU A 96 12.64 -4.24 17.00
C LEU A 96 13.87 -3.34 17.19
N VAL A 97 14.29 -2.70 16.10
CA VAL A 97 15.32 -1.67 16.13
C VAL A 97 14.63 -0.32 16.25
N ASP A 98 14.70 0.26 17.45
CA ASP A 98 14.22 1.61 17.73
C ASP A 98 15.35 2.62 17.50
N PHE A 99 15.05 3.56 16.63
CA PHE A 99 15.94 4.57 16.11
C PHE A 99 15.68 5.87 16.87
N ALA A 100 16.39 6.06 17.98
CA ALA A 100 16.10 7.12 18.96
C ALA A 100 16.70 8.50 18.62
N ALA A 101 17.40 8.65 17.49
CA ALA A 101 18.01 9.91 17.07
C ALA A 101 17.07 10.71 16.15
N ASP A 102 17.12 12.05 16.26
CA ASP A 102 16.23 12.95 15.52
C ASP A 102 16.42 12.90 13.99
N LYS A 103 17.64 12.60 13.53
CA LYS A 103 17.98 12.44 12.12
C LYS A 103 18.90 11.24 11.94
N ILE A 104 18.52 10.34 11.05
CA ILE A 104 19.28 9.13 10.78
C ILE A 104 19.35 8.96 9.27
N ASN A 105 20.57 8.95 8.76
CA ASN A 105 20.82 8.71 7.35
C ASN A 105 21.09 7.23 7.16
N LEU A 106 20.04 6.50 6.76
CA LEU A 106 20.13 5.10 6.42
C LEU A 106 20.26 5.01 4.89
N GLY A 107 21.43 4.62 4.39
CA GLY A 107 21.68 4.61 2.94
C GLY A 107 20.76 3.67 2.16
N HIS A 108 20.64 2.42 2.62
CA HIS A 108 19.74 1.42 2.03
C HIS A 108 19.06 0.63 3.15
N VAL A 109 17.73 0.70 3.20
CA VAL A 109 16.92 0.02 4.21
C VAL A 109 15.98 -0.95 3.51
N VAL A 110 16.07 -2.22 3.90
CA VAL A 110 15.09 -3.24 3.50
C VAL A 110 14.50 -3.82 4.78
N ALA A 111 13.23 -3.54 5.01
CA ALA A 111 12.50 -4.12 6.13
C ALA A 111 12.14 -5.57 5.79
N LYS A 112 12.90 -6.54 6.32
CA LYS A 112 12.66 -7.97 6.08
C LYS A 112 11.29 -8.43 6.61
N ASN A 113 10.80 -7.76 7.65
CA ASN A 113 9.56 -8.14 8.34
C ASN A 113 8.36 -7.37 7.77
N ASN A 114 8.50 -6.73 6.60
CA ASN A 114 7.50 -5.91 5.88
C ASN A 114 6.83 -4.77 6.66
N HIS A 115 7.23 -4.54 7.91
CA HIS A 115 6.61 -3.52 8.76
C HIS A 115 7.60 -2.41 9.10
N VAL A 116 7.16 -1.18 8.88
CA VAL A 116 7.85 0.05 9.30
C VAL A 116 6.84 0.88 10.07
N TYR A 117 7.10 1.09 11.36
CA TYR A 117 6.19 1.83 12.25
C TYR A 117 6.79 3.18 12.61
N GLY A 118 5.97 4.23 12.53
CA GLY A 118 6.24 5.48 13.23
C GLY A 118 5.85 5.33 14.69
N GLY A 119 6.60 5.96 15.61
CA GLY A 119 6.20 5.98 17.02
C GLY A 119 4.85 6.68 17.21
N ASN A 120 4.08 6.26 18.22
CA ASN A 120 2.81 6.90 18.56
C ASN A 120 2.99 8.42 18.70
N ASP A 121 2.10 9.17 18.04
CA ASP A 121 2.07 10.64 17.99
C ASP A 121 3.34 11.31 17.43
N LYS A 122 4.22 10.57 16.75
CA LYS A 122 5.38 11.12 16.05
C LYS A 122 5.21 11.02 14.55
N GLN A 123 5.37 12.14 13.86
CA GLN A 123 5.37 12.18 12.40
C GLN A 123 6.62 11.47 11.87
N MET A 124 6.42 10.37 11.14
CA MET A 124 7.49 9.72 10.37
C MET A 124 7.59 10.38 8.99
N LYS A 125 8.69 11.08 8.72
CA LYS A 125 9.00 11.64 7.41
C LYS A 125 10.11 10.82 6.77
N ILE A 126 9.79 10.12 5.68
CA ILE A 126 10.76 9.35 4.89
C ILE A 126 11.19 10.23 3.71
N GLU A 127 12.46 10.63 3.69
CA GLU A 127 13.08 11.33 2.57
C GLU A 127 14.03 10.37 1.86
N ALA A 128 13.67 9.95 0.64
CA ALA A 128 14.50 9.09 -0.19
C ALA A 128 14.36 9.47 -1.66
N SER A 129 15.41 9.25 -2.46
CA SER A 129 15.37 9.42 -3.92
C SER A 129 14.38 8.45 -4.57
N ARG A 130 14.27 7.25 -3.99
CA ARG A 130 13.35 6.20 -4.43
C ARG A 130 12.73 5.51 -3.22
N VAL A 131 11.40 5.50 -3.14
CA VAL A 131 10.63 4.71 -2.18
C VAL A 131 9.86 3.65 -2.93
N ILE A 132 9.96 2.39 -2.50
CA ILE A 132 9.19 1.27 -3.05
C ILE A 132 8.43 0.64 -1.89
N ILE A 133 7.11 0.61 -2.00
CA ILE A 133 6.23 -0.09 -1.07
C ILE A 133 5.54 -1.19 -1.88
N SER A 134 5.82 -2.44 -1.53
CA SER A 134 5.24 -3.62 -2.19
C SER A 134 4.42 -4.40 -1.18
N GLY A 135 3.17 -4.69 -1.50
CA GLY A 135 2.30 -5.50 -0.63
C GLY A 135 2.72 -6.98 -0.57
N SER A 136 3.18 -7.54 -1.70
CA SER A 136 3.74 -8.89 -1.80
C SER A 136 4.73 -8.98 -2.97
N GLU A 137 5.50 -10.07 -3.10
CA GLU A 137 6.48 -10.25 -4.18
C GLU A 137 5.88 -10.09 -5.60
N LYS A 138 4.58 -10.37 -5.77
CA LYS A 138 3.83 -10.23 -7.03
C LYS A 138 2.58 -9.37 -6.89
N GLY A 139 2.53 -8.54 -5.84
CA GLY A 139 1.36 -7.75 -5.52
C GLY A 139 1.50 -6.29 -5.93
N THR A 140 0.52 -5.49 -5.51
CA THR A 140 0.51 -4.06 -5.76
C THR A 140 1.79 -3.40 -5.30
N LYS A 141 2.35 -2.59 -6.20
CA LYS A 141 3.61 -1.91 -6.01
C LYS A 141 3.44 -0.41 -6.18
N PHE A 142 3.74 0.31 -5.11
CA PHE A 142 3.85 1.76 -5.11
C PHE A 142 5.32 2.15 -5.22
N THR A 143 5.66 2.92 -6.26
CA THR A 143 7.00 3.45 -6.49
C THR A 143 6.94 4.98 -6.55
N LEU A 144 7.67 5.63 -5.65
CA LEU A 144 7.93 7.07 -5.70
C LEU A 144 9.38 7.26 -6.14
N ASN A 145 9.61 7.88 -7.29
CA ASN A 145 10.95 8.15 -7.81
C ASN A 145 11.01 9.57 -8.38
N ASN A 146 11.85 10.43 -7.81
CA ASN A 146 12.04 11.83 -8.26
C ASN A 146 10.72 12.61 -8.47
N GLY A 147 9.77 12.47 -7.55
CA GLY A 147 8.47 13.15 -7.62
C GLY A 147 7.44 12.48 -8.55
N ILE A 148 7.81 11.44 -9.29
CA ILE A 148 6.88 10.61 -10.06
C ILE A 148 6.35 9.52 -9.13
N CYS A 149 5.03 9.52 -8.95
CA CYS A 149 4.29 8.47 -8.26
C CYS A 149 3.78 7.46 -9.29
N ARG A 150 4.10 6.18 -9.09
CA ARG A 150 3.66 5.08 -9.96
C ARG A 150 3.09 3.95 -9.13
N ILE A 151 1.88 3.53 -9.46
CA ILE A 151 1.21 2.38 -8.86
C ILE A 151 1.09 1.32 -9.96
N GLU A 152 1.64 0.15 -9.70
CA GLU A 152 1.62 -1.01 -10.59
C GLU A 152 0.88 -2.17 -9.92
N ASP A 153 0.32 -3.06 -10.74
CA ASP A 153 -0.32 -4.31 -10.29
C ASP A 153 -1.42 -4.07 -9.23
N ALA A 154 -2.23 -3.03 -9.48
CA ALA A 154 -3.42 -2.71 -8.69
C ALA A 154 -4.67 -2.99 -9.53
N ASP A 155 -5.52 -3.90 -9.05
CA ASP A 155 -6.82 -4.17 -9.68
C ASP A 155 -7.77 -2.98 -9.57
N ASP A 156 -7.65 -2.22 -8.47
CA ASP A 156 -8.47 -1.06 -8.19
C ASP A 156 -7.62 0.05 -7.56
N PHE A 157 -7.90 1.28 -7.97
CA PHE A 157 -7.26 2.47 -7.43
C PHE A 157 -8.34 3.49 -7.13
N GLN A 158 -8.50 3.79 -5.85
CA GLN A 158 -9.49 4.74 -5.35
C GLN A 158 -8.82 5.82 -4.51
N ILE A 159 -9.25 7.07 -4.71
CA ILE A 159 -8.88 8.19 -3.85
C ILE A 159 -10.09 8.53 -3.01
N LEU A 160 -9.94 8.47 -1.69
CA LEU A 160 -11.00 8.79 -0.73
C LEU A 160 -10.82 10.22 -0.20
N ASN A 161 -11.91 10.93 0.00
CA ASN A 161 -11.92 12.20 0.70
C ASN A 161 -11.70 11.96 2.20
N ARG A 162 -10.78 12.72 2.80
CA ARG A 162 -10.38 12.60 4.20
C ARG A 162 -11.52 12.84 5.19
N ASN A 163 -12.46 13.72 4.85
CA ASN A 163 -13.48 14.18 5.81
C ASN A 163 -14.70 13.27 5.88
N ASP A 164 -15.13 12.69 4.75
CA ASP A 164 -16.37 11.92 4.66
C ASP A 164 -16.17 10.48 4.12
N GLY A 165 -14.93 10.10 3.77
CA GLY A 165 -14.61 8.78 3.24
C GLY A 165 -15.20 8.49 1.86
N LYS A 166 -15.77 9.49 1.16
CA LYS A 166 -16.33 9.29 -0.18
C LYS A 166 -15.23 9.12 -1.22
N ILE A 167 -15.49 8.26 -2.21
CA ILE A 167 -14.61 8.06 -3.35
C ILE A 167 -14.62 9.31 -4.22
N MET A 168 -13.50 10.04 -4.24
CA MET A 168 -13.25 11.19 -5.12
C MET A 168 -12.83 10.75 -6.52
N PHE A 169 -12.11 9.64 -6.62
CA PHE A 169 -11.63 9.10 -7.89
C PHE A 169 -11.60 7.58 -7.81
N SER A 170 -12.01 6.91 -8.89
CA SER A 170 -11.82 5.47 -9.09
C SER A 170 -11.29 5.26 -10.50
N ALA A 171 -10.23 4.46 -10.63
CA ALA A 171 -9.69 4.08 -11.92
C ALA A 171 -10.62 3.10 -12.69
N GLN A 172 -11.38 2.25 -11.98
CA GLN A 172 -12.31 1.31 -12.61
C GLN A 172 -13.57 1.99 -13.14
N ASN A 173 -14.14 2.90 -12.35
CA ASN A 173 -15.38 3.60 -12.67
C ASN A 173 -15.16 5.11 -12.58
N PRO A 174 -14.44 5.71 -13.55
CA PRO A 174 -14.16 7.14 -13.50
C PRO A 174 -15.47 7.93 -13.62
N LEU A 175 -15.73 8.80 -12.65
CA LEU A 175 -16.82 9.76 -12.74
C LEU A 175 -16.44 10.85 -13.75
N VAL A 176 -16.75 10.62 -15.03
CA VAL A 176 -16.45 11.58 -16.10
C VAL A 176 -17.62 12.55 -16.24
N THR A 177 -17.38 13.83 -15.96
CA THR A 177 -18.30 14.91 -16.31
C THR A 177 -18.18 15.21 -17.80
N ILE A 178 -19.26 14.98 -18.54
CA ILE A 178 -19.30 15.21 -19.98
C ILE A 178 -19.40 16.72 -20.23
N ASP A 179 -18.29 17.36 -20.57
CA ASP A 179 -18.25 18.76 -21.05
C ASP A 179 -18.59 18.85 -22.55
N ARG A 180 -18.97 20.04 -23.04
CA ARG A 180 -19.25 20.37 -24.45
C ARG A 180 -18.12 20.02 -25.41
N LYS A 181 -16.90 19.82 -24.91
CA LYS A 181 -15.73 19.39 -25.70
C LYS A 181 -15.79 17.92 -26.09
N ILE A 182 -16.52 17.09 -25.35
CA ILE A 182 -16.61 15.65 -25.59
C ILE A 182 -17.76 15.38 -26.56
N LYS A 183 -17.42 15.11 -27.82
CA LYS A 183 -18.39 14.86 -28.91
C LYS A 183 -18.78 13.39 -29.07
N GLN A 184 -17.92 12.46 -28.64
CA GLN A 184 -18.12 11.03 -28.83
C GLN A 184 -17.65 10.25 -27.60
N ILE A 185 -18.46 9.30 -27.17
CA ILE A 185 -18.16 8.38 -26.08
C ILE A 185 -18.19 6.97 -26.65
N SER A 186 -17.07 6.25 -26.56
CA SER A 186 -16.96 4.85 -26.96
C SER A 186 -16.68 3.99 -25.73
N THR A 187 -17.68 3.24 -25.29
CA THR A 187 -17.59 2.38 -24.10
C THR A 187 -18.49 1.15 -24.25
N LYS A 188 -18.18 0.09 -23.50
CA LYS A 188 -18.98 -1.14 -23.47
C LYS A 188 -20.29 -0.96 -22.72
N ASN A 189 -20.28 -0.22 -21.62
CA ASN A 189 -21.44 -0.03 -20.74
C ASN A 189 -21.56 1.45 -20.35
N ILE A 190 -22.78 1.97 -20.38
CA ILE A 190 -23.12 3.30 -19.88
C ILE A 190 -24.25 3.15 -18.87
N VAL A 191 -24.02 3.61 -17.64
CA VAL A 191 -25.05 3.67 -16.59
C VAL A 191 -25.35 5.13 -16.34
N THR A 192 -26.56 5.56 -16.70
CA THR A 192 -27.02 6.94 -16.51
C THR A 192 -28.51 6.95 -16.26
N ASN A 193 -28.98 7.96 -15.54
CA ASN A 193 -30.40 8.23 -15.35
C ASN A 193 -31.05 8.87 -16.58
N LYS A 194 -30.27 9.53 -17.45
CA LYS A 194 -30.79 10.27 -18.60
C LYS A 194 -29.80 10.34 -19.75
N ILE A 195 -30.30 10.14 -20.96
CA ILE A 195 -29.59 10.40 -22.23
C ILE A 195 -30.44 11.41 -23.00
N ARG A 196 -29.84 12.53 -23.42
CA ARG A 196 -30.55 13.62 -24.12
C ARG A 196 -29.68 14.18 -25.23
N SER A 197 -30.27 14.51 -26.38
CA SER A 197 -29.59 15.34 -27.37
C SER A 197 -29.42 16.78 -26.87
N PRO A 198 -28.43 17.51 -27.40
CA PRO A 198 -28.38 18.96 -27.32
C PRO A 198 -29.61 19.61 -27.98
N ILE A 199 -29.84 20.88 -27.66
CA ILE A 199 -30.95 21.65 -28.25
C ILE A 199 -30.71 21.80 -29.75
N ASN A 200 -31.71 21.46 -30.56
CA ASN A 200 -31.67 21.51 -32.03
C ASN A 200 -30.66 20.53 -32.69
N GLU A 201 -30.22 19.52 -31.96
CA GLU A 201 -29.34 18.48 -32.50
C GLU A 201 -29.97 17.09 -32.35
N ASP A 202 -29.56 16.18 -33.23
CA ASP A 202 -30.01 14.79 -33.22
C ASP A 202 -29.12 13.93 -32.29
N LEU A 203 -29.74 13.00 -31.56
CA LEU A 203 -29.01 11.98 -30.79
C LEU A 203 -28.87 10.72 -31.64
N SER A 204 -27.63 10.36 -31.99
CA SER A 204 -27.32 9.09 -32.66
C SER A 204 -26.71 8.10 -31.67
N ILE A 205 -27.25 6.88 -31.65
CA ILE A 205 -26.72 5.76 -30.87
C ILE A 205 -26.42 4.63 -31.85
N SER A 206 -25.15 4.25 -31.98
CA SER A 206 -24.67 3.22 -32.91
C SER A 206 -23.81 2.18 -32.20
N GLY A 207 -24.03 0.90 -32.51
CA GLY A 207 -23.28 -0.22 -31.95
C GLY A 207 -23.76 -1.54 -32.55
N GLU A 208 -23.00 -2.62 -32.32
CA GLU A 208 -23.33 -3.94 -32.87
C GLU A 208 -24.56 -4.57 -32.20
N ASN A 209 -24.60 -4.54 -30.87
CA ASN A 209 -25.68 -5.11 -30.06
C ASN A 209 -26.09 -4.11 -28.97
N ILE A 210 -26.99 -3.19 -29.30
CA ILE A 210 -27.49 -2.21 -28.34
C ILE A 210 -28.61 -2.84 -27.51
N ASN A 211 -28.40 -2.90 -26.19
CA ASN A 211 -29.42 -3.31 -25.22
C ASN A 211 -29.68 -2.14 -24.25
N ILE A 212 -30.93 -1.67 -24.19
CA ILE A 212 -31.35 -0.62 -23.28
C ILE A 212 -32.21 -1.28 -22.20
N ARG A 213 -31.79 -1.17 -20.94
CA ARG A 213 -32.51 -1.70 -19.77
C ARG A 213 -32.66 -0.60 -18.72
N GLY A 214 -33.85 -0.48 -18.16
CA GLY A 214 -34.14 0.39 -17.01
C GLY A 214 -34.79 -0.41 -15.90
N ASN A 215 -34.41 -0.14 -14.64
CA ASN A 215 -34.95 -0.84 -13.48
C ASN A 215 -36.43 -0.49 -13.24
N GLU A 216 -36.83 0.74 -13.57
CA GLU A 216 -38.20 1.26 -13.40
C GLU A 216 -38.92 1.46 -14.76
N GLY A 217 -38.36 0.88 -15.81
CA GLY A 217 -38.80 1.10 -17.19
C GLY A 217 -37.94 2.12 -17.93
N ILE A 218 -38.28 2.34 -19.20
CA ILE A 218 -37.56 3.23 -20.12
C ILE A 218 -38.61 4.11 -20.80
N ILE A 219 -38.40 5.42 -20.76
CA ILE A 219 -39.23 6.39 -21.47
C ILE A 219 -38.37 6.99 -22.58
N ALA A 220 -38.79 6.77 -23.83
CA ALA A 220 -38.14 7.34 -25.00
C ALA A 220 -39.09 8.36 -25.65
N GLU A 221 -38.73 9.63 -25.57
CA GLU A 221 -39.50 10.74 -26.14
C GLU A 221 -38.69 11.42 -27.23
N SER A 222 -39.30 11.57 -28.42
CA SER A 222 -38.66 12.27 -29.54
C SER A 222 -39.72 12.78 -30.52
N LYS A 223 -39.36 13.83 -31.28
CA LYS A 223 -40.19 14.29 -32.41
C LYS A 223 -40.24 13.24 -33.52
N ARG A 224 -39.13 12.55 -33.75
CA ARG A 224 -38.99 11.45 -34.71
C ARG A 224 -38.00 10.44 -34.14
N LEU A 225 -38.40 9.17 -34.08
CA LEU A 225 -37.55 8.06 -33.66
C LEU A 225 -37.26 7.16 -34.85
N TYR A 226 -35.98 6.98 -35.18
CA TYR A 226 -35.53 6.05 -36.22
C TYR A 226 -34.78 4.89 -35.57
N LEU A 227 -35.32 3.68 -35.71
CA LEU A 227 -34.67 2.44 -35.26
C LEU A 227 -34.29 1.63 -36.50
N ASN A 228 -32.99 1.48 -36.74
CA ASN A 228 -32.46 0.68 -37.83
C ASN A 228 -31.61 -0.46 -37.27
N ALA A 229 -31.92 -1.70 -37.66
CA ALA A 229 -31.17 -2.88 -37.26
C ALA A 229 -31.03 -3.82 -38.46
N THR A 230 -29.82 -4.33 -38.68
CA THR A 230 -29.51 -5.24 -39.80
C THR A 230 -30.26 -6.56 -39.67
N THR A 231 -30.38 -7.09 -38.46
CA THR A 231 -30.93 -8.43 -38.21
C THR A 231 -32.36 -8.36 -37.68
N ALA A 232 -32.57 -7.74 -36.51
CA ALA A 232 -33.88 -7.66 -35.88
C ALA A 232 -33.93 -6.55 -34.82
N VAL A 233 -35.13 -5.98 -34.63
CA VAL A 233 -35.48 -5.18 -33.45
C VAL A 233 -36.37 -6.04 -32.56
N ARG A 234 -35.95 -6.29 -31.32
CA ARG A 234 -36.69 -7.14 -30.38
C ARG A 234 -37.27 -6.29 -29.25
N LEU A 235 -38.59 -6.29 -29.13
CA LEU A 235 -39.31 -5.66 -28.01
C LEU A 235 -39.81 -6.79 -27.11
N LYS A 236 -39.22 -6.93 -25.92
CA LYS A 236 -39.61 -7.95 -24.94
C LYS A 236 -40.34 -7.27 -23.79
N THR A 237 -41.58 -7.69 -23.53
CA THR A 237 -42.35 -7.29 -22.36
C THR A 237 -42.15 -8.29 -21.22
N SER A 238 -42.55 -7.91 -20.00
CA SER A 238 -42.71 -8.86 -18.89
C SER A 238 -43.79 -9.90 -19.21
N PRO A 239 -43.87 -11.03 -18.50
CA PRO A 239 -44.90 -12.07 -18.73
C PRO A 239 -46.33 -11.52 -18.76
N ASP A 240 -46.64 -10.56 -17.88
CA ASP A 240 -47.94 -9.88 -17.81
C ASP A 240 -47.97 -8.54 -18.57
N GLY A 241 -46.89 -8.23 -19.30
CA GLY A 241 -46.73 -6.95 -19.98
C GLY A 241 -47.40 -6.96 -21.36
N SER A 242 -48.15 -5.89 -21.66
CA SER A 242 -48.77 -5.71 -22.98
C SER A 242 -47.93 -4.81 -23.88
N LEU A 243 -47.87 -5.12 -25.18
CA LEU A 243 -47.35 -4.22 -26.20
C LEU A 243 -48.51 -3.48 -26.89
N ARG A 244 -48.60 -2.17 -26.68
CA ARG A 244 -49.62 -1.32 -27.32
C ARG A 244 -48.96 -0.38 -28.32
N LEU A 245 -49.26 -0.57 -29.60
CA LEU A 245 -48.83 0.32 -30.68
C LEU A 245 -50.01 1.21 -31.08
N GLN A 246 -49.88 2.52 -30.88
CA GLN A 246 -50.92 3.49 -31.22
C GLN A 246 -50.35 4.55 -32.16
N GLY A 247 -51.02 4.79 -33.28
CA GLY A 247 -50.65 5.82 -34.23
C GLY A 247 -51.79 6.12 -35.18
N LYS A 248 -51.81 7.33 -35.75
CA LYS A 248 -52.81 7.72 -36.76
C LYS A 248 -52.79 6.77 -37.97
N VAL A 249 -51.59 6.31 -38.34
CA VAL A 249 -51.37 5.33 -39.40
C VAL A 249 -50.24 4.41 -38.95
N LEU A 250 -50.51 3.10 -38.90
CA LEU A 250 -49.49 2.06 -38.71
C LEU A 250 -49.32 1.33 -40.04
N ARG A 251 -48.09 1.27 -40.54
CA ARG A 251 -47.74 0.51 -41.74
C ARG A 251 -46.71 -0.54 -41.36
N PHE A 252 -47.09 -1.79 -41.52
CA PHE A 252 -46.15 -2.91 -41.48
C PHE A 252 -45.66 -3.16 -42.92
N GLY A 253 -44.36 -3.42 -43.09
CA GLY A 253 -43.67 -3.32 -44.38
C GLY A 253 -44.28 -4.14 -45.53
N THR A 254 -44.04 -3.67 -46.76
CA THR A 254 -44.60 -4.21 -48.03
C THR A 254 -43.53 -4.79 -48.97
N ARG A 255 -42.26 -4.84 -48.58
CA ARG A 255 -41.16 -5.41 -49.37
C ARG A 255 -40.68 -6.70 -48.74
N TYR A 256 -41.32 -7.80 -49.11
CA TYR A 256 -41.00 -9.13 -48.62
C TYR A 256 -39.75 -9.66 -49.32
N LYS A 257 -38.66 -9.86 -48.59
CA LYS A 257 -37.88 -11.08 -48.80
C LYS A 257 -38.74 -12.16 -48.17
N THR A 258 -39.62 -12.78 -48.96
CA THR A 258 -40.48 -13.86 -48.46
C THR A 258 -39.59 -14.92 -47.84
N ILE A 259 -39.88 -15.33 -46.60
CA ILE A 259 -39.29 -16.57 -46.06
C ILE A 259 -39.60 -17.66 -47.10
N PRO A 260 -38.60 -18.36 -47.66
CA PRO A 260 -38.82 -19.33 -48.71
C PRO A 260 -39.83 -20.36 -48.22
N VAL A 261 -41.01 -20.37 -48.83
CA VAL A 261 -42.04 -21.38 -48.55
C VAL A 261 -41.63 -22.61 -49.34
N SER A 262 -41.07 -23.60 -48.65
CA SER A 262 -40.87 -24.91 -49.29
C SER A 262 -42.24 -25.56 -49.47
N THR A 263 -42.57 -25.93 -50.70
CA THR A 263 -43.76 -26.72 -51.05
C THR A 263 -43.61 -28.19 -50.66
N SER A 264 -42.45 -28.59 -50.13
CA SER A 264 -42.15 -29.98 -49.82
C SER A 264 -42.67 -30.37 -48.43
N PRO A 265 -43.55 -31.40 -48.31
CA PRO A 265 -44.07 -31.88 -47.04
C PRO A 265 -43.00 -32.47 -46.10
N ALA A 266 -41.76 -32.66 -46.57
CA ALA A 266 -40.62 -33.05 -45.74
C ALA A 266 -39.93 -31.86 -45.05
N LEU A 267 -40.22 -30.61 -45.46
CA LEU A 267 -39.70 -29.37 -44.87
C LEU A 267 -40.76 -28.62 -44.03
N SER A 268 -41.85 -29.30 -43.66
CA SER A 268 -42.82 -28.83 -42.67
C SER A 268 -42.29 -28.88 -41.22
N ALA A 269 -40.97 -29.02 -41.05
CA ALA A 269 -40.33 -28.85 -39.75
C ALA A 269 -40.64 -27.44 -39.23
N SER A 270 -41.04 -27.38 -37.96
CA SER A 270 -41.36 -26.16 -37.22
C SER A 270 -40.25 -25.14 -37.41
N VAL A 271 -40.49 -24.14 -38.27
CA VAL A 271 -39.63 -22.96 -38.29
C VAL A 271 -40.01 -22.16 -37.06
N ASP A 272 -39.05 -21.85 -36.19
CA ASP A 272 -39.20 -20.97 -35.01
C ASP A 272 -39.48 -19.51 -35.42
N ALA A 273 -40.37 -19.30 -36.37
CA ALA A 273 -40.82 -18.02 -36.86
C ALA A 273 -42.33 -18.06 -37.01
N TYR A 274 -43.01 -17.01 -36.57
CA TYR A 274 -44.44 -16.82 -36.77
C TYR A 274 -44.67 -15.74 -37.81
N ARG A 275 -45.69 -15.90 -38.65
CA ARG A 275 -46.25 -14.87 -39.51
C ARG A 275 -47.42 -14.21 -38.79
N LEU A 276 -47.48 -12.88 -38.85
CA LEU A 276 -48.63 -12.11 -38.40
C LEU A 276 -49.55 -11.85 -39.61
N CYS A 277 -50.76 -12.39 -39.55
CA CYS A 277 -51.76 -12.28 -40.61
C CYS A 277 -52.90 -11.37 -40.16
N ILE A 278 -53.57 -10.71 -41.12
CA ILE A 278 -54.69 -9.81 -40.87
C ILE A 278 -55.95 -10.30 -41.57
N CYS A 279 -57.08 -10.33 -40.85
CA CYS A 279 -58.39 -10.55 -41.43
C CYS A 279 -58.85 -9.26 -42.15
N GLY A 280 -59.06 -9.32 -43.46
CA GLY A 280 -59.50 -8.17 -44.27
C GLY A 280 -60.99 -7.81 -44.17
N GLN A 281 -61.67 -8.18 -43.07
CA GLN A 281 -63.10 -7.90 -42.88
C GLN A 281 -63.36 -6.54 -42.20
N THR A 282 -64.63 -6.19 -41.98
CA THR A 282 -65.07 -4.91 -41.38
C THR A 282 -64.44 -4.61 -40.02
N ARG A 283 -64.01 -5.65 -39.27
CA ARG A 283 -63.16 -5.54 -38.07
C ARG A 283 -61.85 -6.31 -38.28
N PRO A 284 -60.72 -5.62 -38.53
CA PRO A 284 -59.46 -6.30 -38.72
C PRO A 284 -58.99 -6.95 -37.43
N LYS A 285 -58.91 -8.28 -37.44
CA LYS A 285 -58.31 -9.09 -36.38
C LYS A 285 -56.95 -9.59 -36.84
N LEU A 286 -55.99 -9.63 -35.92
CA LEU A 286 -54.66 -10.18 -36.17
C LEU A 286 -54.57 -11.60 -35.60
N PHE A 287 -53.94 -12.51 -36.34
CA PHE A 287 -53.68 -13.87 -35.89
C PHE A 287 -52.29 -14.31 -36.32
N ILE A 288 -51.71 -15.25 -35.57
CA ILE A 288 -50.39 -15.80 -35.86
C ILE A 288 -50.53 -17.15 -36.55
N VAL A 289 -49.66 -17.42 -37.53
CA VAL A 289 -49.51 -18.74 -38.15
C VAL A 289 -48.03 -19.11 -38.18
N ASP A 290 -47.72 -20.40 -38.19
CA ASP A 290 -46.35 -20.88 -38.34
C ASP A 290 -45.71 -20.31 -39.62
N GLY A 291 -44.43 -19.98 -39.57
CA GLY A 291 -43.74 -19.21 -40.60
C GLY A 291 -43.66 -19.89 -41.97
N ASN A 292 -43.86 -21.20 -42.01
CA ASN A 292 -43.94 -22.02 -43.22
C ASN A 292 -45.38 -22.19 -43.75
N LYS A 293 -46.41 -21.75 -43.01
CA LYS A 293 -47.82 -21.87 -43.42
C LYS A 293 -48.34 -20.59 -44.09
N PRO A 294 -49.31 -20.72 -45.02
CA PRO A 294 -50.01 -19.56 -45.57
C PRO A 294 -50.89 -18.90 -44.51
N CYS A 295 -51.23 -17.62 -44.73
CA CYS A 295 -52.20 -16.91 -43.90
C CYS A 295 -53.63 -17.41 -44.17
N THR A 296 -53.98 -18.60 -43.66
CA THR A 296 -55.33 -19.16 -43.73
C THR A 296 -55.95 -19.16 -42.34
N ALA A 297 -56.96 -18.32 -42.14
CA ALA A 297 -57.76 -18.32 -40.92
C ALA A 297 -59.00 -19.19 -41.07
N THR A 298 -59.40 -19.85 -39.99
CA THR A 298 -60.74 -20.43 -39.87
C THR A 298 -61.79 -19.33 -39.80
N SER A 299 -63.01 -19.61 -40.27
CA SER A 299 -64.14 -18.67 -40.25
C SER A 299 -64.47 -18.14 -38.85
N LEU A 300 -64.07 -18.84 -37.79
CA LEU A 300 -64.21 -18.40 -36.39
C LEU A 300 -63.31 -17.21 -36.02
N ILE A 301 -62.13 -17.11 -36.62
CA ILE A 301 -61.15 -16.06 -36.30
C ILE A 301 -61.43 -14.82 -37.13
N CYS A 302 -61.73 -14.98 -38.42
CA CYS A 302 -61.96 -13.88 -39.35
C CYS A 302 -63.45 -13.59 -39.65
N SER A 303 -64.39 -13.98 -38.78
CA SER A 303 -65.79 -13.51 -38.82
C SER A 303 -65.99 -12.08 -38.33
#